data_AF-A0A7S4GA94-F1
#
_entry.id   AF-A0A7S4GA94-F1
#
_cell.length_a   1.000
_cell.length_b   1.000
_cell.length_c   1.000
_cell.angle_alpha   90.00
_cell.angle_beta   90.00
_cell.angle_gamma   90.00
#
_symmetry.space_group_name_H-M   'P 1'
#
loop_
_entity.id
_entity.type
_entity.pdbx_description
1 polymer ?
#
loop_
_entity_poly.entity_id
_entity_poly.type
_entity_poly.pdbx_seq_one_letter_code
_entity_poly.pdbx_strand_id
1 'polypeptide(L)'
;QRIKRKQEVATHHASALNENQGIKFDADLVRSLLGSRPELRTGADLVRHRGRFLNRLLESGDTCYKYMGCASGLAAASVIHGGEGLVGPYCGGWQLNAMGLEESRPDTLWVKPEDPGNLAFVLNNFLGLQDKIQMVDTIHALQNLRSLPRNEFQEGVRALQNEVNKLSDFHDISMLADLEQGYGDVKYTRYGVTKAIDNGVSVLHIEDQGPKKRCGHLGDKELDTFDHAIQILTSANYAAQEMLGPDQAKEKLARFCFRTDALSALRIVYSKTLEDPNHIDHPFVDWARGPCPDGRYLWLKKDTNPATGNPYGLDQSIARATEMVRLGLADFVWMETPDAEIRIAKAFLEGVNEKLAACGSQRRALGLYNFSPSFIWDKNYYPDAKMFATQIANFMKDSVVPRLSTGDLTEQQAEGELHRFLAAEGDQVRGDHLFTETNLERMFAHSLDYAGPEASWIDGIHKARGVVGQLQQSNLRFRLNREIQRTEDGGFDPLHHMANIIVGQRIKHFSTALDQIGFKAQLITLPQFHTEAERGYSVARAYREQGIEGYVQHVQRVEEHLPEDYTFLGHQKAVGTGVEAQLYDNLFARQSTILAESTEKHF
;
A
#
# COMPACT_ATOMS: atom_id res chain seq x y z
N GLN A 1 0.27 -27.17 -31.37
CA GLN A 1 0.82 -26.96 -32.73
C GLN A 1 0.94 -25.47 -33.10
N ARG A 2 -0.11 -24.64 -33.07
CA ARG A 2 -0.02 -23.18 -33.38
C ARG A 2 0.97 -22.40 -32.49
N ILE A 3 1.11 -22.78 -31.22
CA ILE A 3 2.04 -22.19 -30.24
C ILE A 3 3.47 -22.63 -30.48
N LYS A 4 3.66 -23.94 -30.69
CA LYS A 4 4.95 -24.48 -31.16
C LYS A 4 5.41 -23.73 -32.39
N ARG A 5 4.51 -23.44 -33.33
CA ARG A 5 4.79 -22.63 -34.52
C ARG A 5 5.12 -21.16 -34.21
N LYS A 6 4.45 -20.50 -33.25
CA LYS A 6 4.77 -19.10 -32.86
C LYS A 6 6.08 -19.00 -32.10
N GLN A 7 6.33 -19.92 -31.16
CA GLN A 7 7.61 -20.06 -30.47
C GLN A 7 8.70 -20.41 -31.48
N GLU A 8 8.51 -21.41 -32.35
CA GLU A 8 9.45 -21.75 -33.42
C GLU A 8 9.72 -20.56 -34.34
N VAL A 9 8.73 -19.79 -34.77
CA VAL A 9 8.95 -18.60 -35.63
C VAL A 9 9.73 -17.50 -34.89
N ALA A 10 9.41 -17.22 -33.63
CA ALA A 10 10.11 -16.20 -32.85
C ALA A 10 11.53 -16.66 -32.44
N THR A 11 11.69 -17.92 -32.04
CA THR A 11 12.99 -18.55 -31.80
C THR A 11 13.80 -18.67 -33.08
N HIS A 12 13.17 -18.83 -34.25
CA HIS A 12 13.84 -18.84 -35.54
C HIS A 12 14.24 -17.42 -35.97
N HIS A 13 13.45 -16.39 -35.67
CA HIS A 13 13.88 -14.99 -35.82
C HIS A 13 15.02 -14.62 -34.86
N ALA A 14 14.93 -15.02 -33.59
CA ALA A 14 15.98 -14.84 -32.58
C ALA A 14 17.26 -15.64 -32.90
N SER A 15 17.14 -16.88 -33.40
CA SER A 15 18.28 -17.71 -33.79
C SER A 15 18.90 -17.23 -35.11
N ALA A 16 18.11 -16.76 -36.07
CA ALA A 16 18.64 -16.13 -37.29
C ALA A 16 19.39 -14.81 -36.98
N LEU A 17 19.02 -14.11 -35.90
CA LEU A 17 19.79 -12.97 -35.36
C LEU A 17 21.10 -13.41 -34.70
N ASN A 18 21.08 -14.55 -34.01
CA ASN A 18 22.23 -15.14 -33.32
C ASN A 18 23.29 -15.67 -34.31
N GLU A 19 22.86 -16.32 -35.41
CA GLU A 19 23.74 -16.97 -36.39
C GLU A 19 24.43 -16.00 -37.37
N ASN A 20 23.83 -14.84 -37.69
CA ASN A 20 24.43 -13.89 -38.63
C ASN A 20 25.31 -12.80 -37.99
N GLN A 21 25.19 -12.53 -36.69
CA GLN A 21 25.97 -11.45 -36.04
C GLN A 21 26.65 -11.79 -34.72
N GLY A 22 26.43 -12.99 -34.15
CA GLY A 22 27.13 -13.47 -32.94
C GLY A 22 26.69 -12.80 -31.63
N ILE A 23 25.48 -12.25 -31.57
CA ILE A 23 24.93 -11.59 -30.38
C ILE A 23 23.89 -12.49 -29.71
N LYS A 24 24.17 -12.88 -28.47
CA LYS A 24 23.22 -13.61 -27.63
C LYS A 24 22.29 -12.59 -26.94
N PHE A 25 20.99 -12.68 -27.19
CA PHE A 25 19.99 -11.96 -26.40
C PHE A 25 19.84 -12.60 -25.02
N ASP A 26 19.70 -11.78 -23.98
CA ASP A 26 19.34 -12.25 -22.65
C ASP A 26 17.87 -12.72 -22.60
N ALA A 27 17.50 -13.34 -21.48
CA ALA A 27 16.16 -13.90 -21.30
C ALA A 27 15.07 -12.82 -21.26
N ASP A 28 15.42 -11.62 -20.81
CA ASP A 28 14.51 -10.50 -20.58
C ASP A 28 14.14 -9.79 -21.87
N LEU A 29 15.11 -9.55 -22.76
CA LEU A 29 14.84 -9.08 -24.12
C LEU A 29 13.99 -10.09 -24.90
N VAL A 30 14.30 -11.39 -24.79
CA VAL A 30 13.50 -12.44 -25.44
C VAL A 30 12.07 -12.45 -24.89
N ARG A 31 11.91 -12.30 -23.58
CA ARG A 31 10.62 -12.18 -22.90
C ARG A 31 9.83 -10.99 -23.42
N SER A 32 10.41 -9.79 -23.43
CA SER A 32 9.72 -8.59 -23.90
C SER A 32 9.33 -8.65 -25.37
N LEU A 33 10.12 -9.32 -26.23
CA LEU A 33 9.77 -9.53 -27.64
C LEU A 33 8.58 -10.49 -27.86
N LEU A 34 8.23 -11.30 -26.87
CA LEU A 34 7.15 -12.31 -26.94
C LEU A 34 5.87 -11.88 -26.20
N GLY A 35 5.91 -10.75 -25.50
CA GLY A 35 5.04 -10.43 -24.37
C GLY A 35 5.58 -11.11 -23.11
N SER A 36 5.47 -10.47 -21.93
CA SER A 36 6.23 -10.91 -20.76
C SER A 36 5.93 -12.35 -20.33
N ARG A 37 4.70 -12.84 -20.55
CA ARG A 37 4.26 -14.18 -20.08
C ARG A 37 3.15 -14.83 -20.95
N PRO A 38 3.39 -15.18 -22.24
CA PRO A 38 2.37 -15.74 -23.13
C PRO A 38 1.83 -17.13 -22.74
N GLU A 39 2.48 -17.79 -21.78
CA GLU A 39 2.06 -19.03 -21.16
C GLU A 39 0.90 -18.88 -20.17
N LEU A 40 0.69 -17.67 -19.60
CA LEU A 40 -0.37 -17.41 -18.62
C LEU A 40 -1.69 -17.14 -19.35
N ARG A 41 -2.57 -18.15 -19.41
CA ARG A 41 -3.78 -18.11 -20.27
C ARG A 41 -5.08 -18.12 -19.53
N THR A 42 -5.05 -18.57 -18.29
CA THR A 42 -6.21 -18.65 -17.41
C THR A 42 -5.92 -17.87 -16.13
N GLY A 43 -6.96 -17.46 -15.40
CA GLY A 43 -6.77 -16.88 -14.07
C GLY A 43 -6.03 -17.83 -13.14
N ALA A 44 -6.27 -19.14 -13.22
CA ALA A 44 -5.54 -20.13 -12.45
C ALA A 44 -4.03 -20.13 -12.75
N ASP A 45 -3.62 -19.91 -14.01
CA ASP A 45 -2.20 -19.76 -14.36
C ASP A 45 -1.63 -18.46 -13.77
N LEU A 46 -2.38 -17.36 -13.84
CA LEU A 46 -2.00 -16.10 -13.21
C LEU A 46 -1.83 -16.27 -11.69
N VAL A 47 -2.78 -16.91 -11.00
CA VAL A 47 -2.69 -17.16 -9.56
C VAL A 47 -1.49 -18.05 -9.22
N ARG A 48 -1.22 -19.10 -10.00
CA ARG A 48 -0.01 -19.92 -9.81
C ARG A 48 1.27 -19.10 -9.89
N HIS A 49 1.34 -18.24 -10.91
CA HIS A 49 2.49 -17.39 -11.15
C HIS A 49 2.68 -16.35 -10.05
N ARG A 50 1.63 -15.59 -9.75
CA ARG A 50 1.59 -14.54 -8.71
C ARG A 50 1.81 -15.09 -7.31
N GLY A 51 1.25 -16.25 -6.99
CA GLY A 51 1.49 -16.96 -5.73
C GLY A 51 2.95 -17.33 -5.54
N ARG A 52 3.58 -17.92 -6.57
CA ARG A 52 5.02 -18.23 -6.54
C ARG A 52 5.89 -16.97 -6.47
N PHE A 53 5.51 -15.91 -7.16
CA PHE A 53 6.16 -14.61 -7.04
C PHE A 53 6.13 -14.08 -5.61
N LEU A 54 4.94 -14.04 -5.00
CA LEU A 54 4.77 -13.60 -3.62
C LEU A 54 5.54 -14.49 -2.64
N ASN A 55 5.56 -15.82 -2.84
CA ASN A 55 6.35 -16.73 -2.01
C ASN A 55 7.83 -16.39 -2.02
N ARG A 56 8.42 -16.15 -3.20
CA ARG A 56 9.85 -15.77 -3.29
C ARG A 56 10.14 -14.48 -2.53
N LEU A 57 9.25 -13.49 -2.61
CA LEU A 57 9.40 -12.23 -1.86
C LEU A 57 9.28 -12.44 -0.35
N LEU A 58 8.31 -13.24 0.09
CA LEU A 58 8.12 -13.53 1.52
C LEU A 58 9.27 -14.37 2.09
N GLU A 59 9.84 -15.29 1.30
CA GLU A 59 10.96 -16.15 1.68
C GLU A 59 12.29 -15.40 1.72
N SER A 60 12.51 -14.43 0.82
CA SER A 60 13.73 -13.62 0.84
C SER A 60 13.81 -12.76 2.10
N GLY A 61 12.65 -12.32 2.60
CA GLY A 61 12.54 -11.49 3.80
C GLY A 61 13.02 -10.05 3.61
N ASP A 62 13.42 -9.69 2.38
CA ASP A 62 14.06 -8.41 2.07
C ASP A 62 13.08 -7.22 2.14
N THR A 63 11.80 -7.45 1.85
CA THR A 63 10.78 -6.40 1.82
C THR A 63 9.37 -6.94 2.02
N CYS A 64 8.50 -6.13 2.62
CA CYS A 64 7.05 -6.35 2.57
C CYS A 64 6.49 -6.07 1.17
N TYR A 65 5.40 -6.75 0.80
CA TYR A 65 4.66 -6.44 -0.42
C TYR A 65 3.55 -5.42 -0.13
N LYS A 66 3.41 -4.43 -1.01
CA LYS A 66 2.47 -3.32 -0.81
C LYS A 66 1.29 -3.43 -1.75
N TYR A 67 0.14 -2.91 -1.33
CA TYR A 67 -1.07 -2.89 -2.12
C TYR A 67 -1.70 -1.50 -2.10
N MET A 68 -2.30 -1.10 -3.23
CA MET A 68 -3.06 0.13 -3.35
C MET A 68 -4.42 -0.14 -4.01
N GLY A 69 -5.48 0.39 -3.41
CA GLY A 69 -6.84 0.27 -3.92
C GLY A 69 -7.01 0.86 -5.32
N CYS A 70 -7.58 0.07 -6.23
CA CYS A 70 -7.86 0.42 -7.61
C CYS A 70 -9.33 0.09 -7.94
N ALA A 71 -10.01 1.01 -8.62
CA ALA A 71 -11.35 0.86 -9.16
C ALA A 71 -11.36 0.93 -10.71
N SER A 72 -10.21 1.15 -11.34
CA SER A 72 -10.06 1.16 -12.80
C SER A 72 -8.74 0.52 -13.25
N GLY A 73 -8.71 0.02 -14.48
CA GLY A 73 -7.50 -0.56 -15.06
C GLY A 73 -6.37 0.45 -15.27
N LEU A 74 -6.71 1.72 -15.55
CA LEU A 74 -5.74 2.81 -15.61
C LEU A 74 -5.02 2.99 -14.26
N ALA A 75 -5.78 3.04 -13.16
CA ALA A 75 -5.18 3.15 -11.82
C ALA A 75 -4.27 1.97 -11.49
N ALA A 76 -4.67 0.73 -11.84
CA ALA A 76 -3.83 -0.44 -11.63
C ALA A 76 -2.52 -0.40 -12.44
N ALA A 77 -2.58 0.04 -13.69
CA ALA A 77 -1.38 0.20 -14.51
C ALA A 77 -0.43 1.26 -13.92
N SER A 78 -0.97 2.42 -13.50
CA SER A 78 -0.17 3.47 -12.86
C SER A 78 0.46 3.01 -11.53
N VAL A 79 -0.28 2.23 -10.73
CA VAL A 79 0.23 1.65 -9.47
C VAL A 79 1.42 0.70 -9.73
N ILE A 80 1.36 -0.14 -10.77
CA ILE A 80 2.45 -1.08 -11.07
C ILE A 80 3.66 -0.37 -11.67
N HIS A 81 3.44 0.64 -12.52
CA HIS A 81 4.52 1.47 -13.04
C HIS A 81 5.23 2.22 -11.92
N GLY A 82 4.52 3.07 -11.17
CA GLY A 82 5.12 3.87 -10.10
C GLY A 82 5.58 3.05 -8.88
N GLY A 83 5.08 1.82 -8.75
CA GLY A 83 5.49 0.88 -7.71
C GLY A 83 6.56 -0.12 -8.13
N GLU A 84 7.07 -0.05 -9.38
CA GLU A 84 8.10 -0.94 -9.93
C GLU A 84 7.78 -2.43 -9.72
N GLY A 85 6.50 -2.82 -9.83
CA GLY A 85 6.02 -4.19 -9.58
C GLY A 85 5.97 -4.63 -8.09
N LEU A 86 6.53 -3.83 -7.17
CA LEU A 86 6.52 -4.07 -5.73
C LEU A 86 5.28 -3.49 -5.01
N VAL A 87 4.42 -2.78 -5.76
CA VAL A 87 3.10 -2.36 -5.32
C VAL A 87 2.05 -2.97 -6.23
N GLY A 88 1.21 -3.82 -5.66
CA GLY A 88 0.14 -4.52 -6.37
C GLY A 88 -1.21 -3.81 -6.28
N PRO A 89 -2.12 -4.07 -7.22
CA PRO A 89 -3.49 -3.57 -7.16
C PRO A 89 -4.30 -4.28 -6.06
N TYR A 90 -5.20 -3.53 -5.43
CA TYR A 90 -6.20 -4.02 -4.49
C TYR A 90 -7.63 -3.77 -5.02
N CYS A 91 -8.41 -4.84 -5.16
CA CYS A 91 -9.84 -4.78 -5.47
C CYS A 91 -10.62 -4.60 -4.16
N GLY A 92 -10.76 -3.36 -3.70
CA GLY A 92 -11.37 -3.03 -2.41
C GLY A 92 -12.90 -2.92 -2.43
N GLY A 93 -13.57 -3.51 -1.44
CA GLY A 93 -15.03 -3.51 -1.32
C GLY A 93 -15.58 -2.09 -1.21
N TRP A 94 -14.98 -1.25 -0.36
CA TRP A 94 -15.37 0.17 -0.23
C TRP A 94 -15.31 0.92 -1.57
N GLN A 95 -14.21 0.80 -2.32
CA GLN A 95 -14.07 1.50 -3.61
C GLN A 95 -15.04 0.98 -4.64
N LEU A 96 -15.31 -0.32 -4.65
CA LEU A 96 -16.35 -0.89 -5.50
C LEU A 96 -17.73 -0.35 -5.15
N ASN A 97 -18.12 -0.32 -3.87
CA ASN A 97 -19.38 0.28 -3.43
C ASN A 97 -19.49 1.74 -3.89
N ALA A 98 -18.42 2.53 -3.74
CA ALA A 98 -18.44 3.96 -4.02
C ALA A 98 -18.33 4.34 -5.51
N MET A 99 -17.55 3.57 -6.28
CA MET A 99 -17.10 3.94 -7.64
C MET A 99 -17.42 2.88 -8.71
N GLY A 100 -17.63 1.63 -8.31
CA GLY A 100 -17.77 0.49 -9.23
C GLY A 100 -19.21 0.08 -9.53
N LEU A 101 -20.19 0.61 -8.78
CA LEU A 101 -21.62 0.35 -8.97
C LEU A 101 -22.30 1.45 -9.81
N GLU A 102 -23.51 1.18 -10.29
CA GLU A 102 -24.32 2.17 -11.06
C GLU A 102 -24.64 3.43 -10.24
N GLU A 103 -24.81 3.26 -8.93
CA GLU A 103 -24.99 4.36 -7.98
C GLU A 103 -23.93 4.23 -6.88
N SER A 104 -23.36 5.36 -6.45
CA SER A 104 -22.43 5.38 -5.32
C SER A 104 -23.13 4.92 -4.05
N ARG A 105 -22.54 3.92 -3.38
CA ARG A 105 -23.05 3.34 -2.13
C ARG A 105 -22.03 3.49 -1.01
N PRO A 106 -22.49 3.62 0.24
CA PRO A 106 -21.63 3.49 1.40
C PRO A 106 -21.13 2.04 1.52
N ASP A 107 -20.05 1.86 2.27
CA ASP A 107 -19.48 0.54 2.55
C ASP A 107 -20.31 -0.22 3.61
N THR A 108 -21.42 -0.77 3.15
CA THR A 108 -22.39 -1.56 3.91
C THR A 108 -22.89 -2.77 3.09
N LEU A 109 -21.97 -3.45 2.37
CA LEU A 109 -22.23 -4.69 1.62
C LEU A 109 -23.24 -4.56 0.45
N TRP A 110 -23.07 -3.57 -0.43
CA TRP A 110 -23.86 -3.50 -1.68
C TRP A 110 -23.23 -4.28 -2.83
N VAL A 111 -21.93 -4.50 -2.76
CA VAL A 111 -21.18 -5.34 -3.70
C VAL A 111 -21.63 -6.80 -3.62
N LYS A 112 -21.68 -7.44 -4.79
CA LYS A 112 -22.02 -8.85 -4.95
C LYS A 112 -20.76 -9.73 -4.82
N PRO A 113 -20.92 -11.03 -4.55
CA PRO A 113 -19.80 -11.97 -4.45
C PRO A 113 -18.81 -11.96 -5.62
N GLU A 114 -19.28 -11.74 -6.83
CA GLU A 114 -18.46 -11.72 -8.05
C GLU A 114 -17.77 -10.38 -8.32
N ASP A 115 -18.21 -9.27 -7.73
CA ASP A 115 -17.76 -7.92 -8.09
C ASP A 115 -16.25 -7.71 -7.90
N PRO A 116 -15.62 -8.15 -6.80
CA PRO A 116 -14.16 -8.06 -6.63
C PRO A 116 -13.41 -8.84 -7.72
N GLY A 117 -13.92 -10.02 -8.09
CA GLY A 117 -13.38 -10.82 -9.18
C GLY A 117 -13.59 -10.17 -10.55
N ASN A 118 -14.75 -9.57 -10.80
CA ASN A 118 -15.06 -8.87 -12.04
C ASN A 118 -14.15 -7.64 -12.23
N LEU A 119 -13.88 -6.92 -11.14
CA LEU A 119 -12.91 -5.83 -11.17
C LEU A 119 -11.51 -6.37 -11.48
N ALA A 120 -11.06 -7.45 -10.83
CA ALA A 120 -9.76 -8.07 -11.12
C ALA A 120 -9.61 -8.45 -12.61
N PHE A 121 -10.69 -8.91 -13.25
CA PHE A 121 -10.72 -9.15 -14.70
C PHE A 121 -10.47 -7.87 -15.50
N VAL A 122 -11.17 -6.78 -15.17
CA VAL A 122 -10.96 -5.46 -15.79
C VAL A 122 -9.52 -5.00 -15.60
N LEU A 123 -8.97 -5.10 -14.39
CA LEU A 123 -7.59 -4.72 -14.10
C LEU A 123 -6.63 -5.52 -14.98
N ASN A 124 -6.72 -6.85 -14.99
CA ASN A 124 -5.82 -7.71 -15.78
C ASN A 124 -5.89 -7.47 -17.29
N ASN A 125 -7.06 -7.09 -17.83
CA ASN A 125 -7.16 -6.73 -19.25
C ASN A 125 -6.32 -5.49 -19.59
N PHE A 126 -6.31 -4.49 -18.72
CA PHE A 126 -5.46 -3.31 -18.87
C PHE A 126 -3.99 -3.64 -18.67
N LEU A 127 -3.65 -4.46 -17.67
CA LEU A 127 -2.26 -4.88 -17.44
C LEU A 127 -1.70 -5.68 -18.63
N GLY A 128 -2.48 -6.61 -19.18
CA GLY A 128 -2.11 -7.35 -20.38
C GLY A 128 -2.06 -6.49 -21.65
N LEU A 129 -2.70 -5.30 -21.65
CA LEU A 129 -2.52 -4.32 -22.72
C LEU A 129 -1.19 -3.57 -22.56
N GLN A 130 -0.85 -3.14 -21.35
CA GLN A 130 0.44 -2.48 -21.09
C GLN A 130 1.63 -3.38 -21.44
N ASP A 131 1.54 -4.68 -21.11
CA ASP A 131 2.53 -5.67 -21.54
C ASP A 131 2.70 -5.73 -23.07
N LYS A 132 1.60 -5.69 -23.82
CA LYS A 132 1.64 -5.68 -25.29
C LYS A 132 2.24 -4.38 -25.84
N ILE A 133 2.00 -3.25 -25.18
CA ILE A 133 2.61 -1.97 -25.56
C ILE A 133 4.12 -2.06 -25.41
N GLN A 134 4.62 -2.52 -24.25
CA GLN A 134 6.06 -2.74 -24.03
C GLN A 134 6.65 -3.72 -25.07
N MET A 135 5.93 -4.78 -25.42
CA MET A 135 6.34 -5.72 -26.45
C MET A 135 6.50 -5.05 -27.82
N VAL A 136 5.49 -4.28 -28.26
CA VAL A 136 5.52 -3.61 -29.57
C VAL A 136 6.60 -2.55 -29.63
N ASP A 137 6.78 -1.77 -28.57
CA ASP A 137 7.86 -0.78 -28.45
C ASP A 137 9.23 -1.45 -28.58
N THR A 138 9.43 -2.57 -27.89
CA THR A 138 10.69 -3.35 -27.95
C THR A 138 10.94 -3.87 -29.36
N ILE A 139 9.90 -4.36 -30.05
CA ILE A 139 9.99 -4.82 -31.44
C ILE A 139 10.40 -3.67 -32.36
N HIS A 140 9.77 -2.49 -32.24
CA HIS A 140 10.08 -1.32 -33.06
C HIS A 140 11.50 -0.82 -32.81
N ALA A 141 11.93 -0.73 -31.54
CA ALA A 141 13.30 -0.35 -31.19
C ALA A 141 14.32 -1.32 -31.82
N LEU A 142 14.09 -2.63 -31.71
CA LEU A 142 14.96 -3.63 -32.32
C LEU A 142 14.96 -3.55 -33.85
N GLN A 143 13.82 -3.29 -34.49
CA GLN A 143 13.72 -3.11 -35.94
C GLN A 143 14.52 -1.89 -36.42
N ASN A 144 14.44 -0.77 -35.70
CA ASN A 144 15.20 0.44 -36.03
C ASN A 144 16.71 0.18 -35.97
N LEU A 145 17.17 -0.51 -34.92
CA LEU A 145 18.57 -0.88 -34.76
C LEU A 145 19.09 -1.75 -35.92
N ARG A 146 18.26 -2.61 -36.52
CA ARG A 146 18.69 -3.50 -37.63
C ARG A 146 19.20 -2.76 -38.86
N SER A 147 18.83 -1.49 -39.02
CA SER A 147 19.30 -0.66 -40.13
C SER A 147 20.73 -0.13 -39.94
N LEU A 148 21.30 -0.28 -38.74
CA LEU A 148 22.59 0.30 -38.36
C LEU A 148 23.79 -0.62 -38.71
N PRO A 149 25.01 -0.04 -38.85
CA PRO A 149 26.25 -0.80 -38.94
C PRO A 149 26.45 -1.74 -37.75
N ARG A 150 27.19 -2.84 -37.95
CA ARG A 150 27.32 -3.94 -36.97
C ARG A 150 27.74 -3.49 -35.55
N ASN A 151 28.69 -2.56 -35.44
CA ASN A 151 29.17 -2.10 -34.14
C ASN A 151 28.09 -1.28 -33.40
N GLU A 152 27.43 -0.36 -34.11
CA GLU A 152 26.34 0.44 -33.57
C GLU A 152 25.10 -0.41 -33.25
N PHE A 153 24.81 -1.43 -34.05
CA PHE A 153 23.78 -2.41 -33.74
C PHE A 153 24.09 -3.17 -32.45
N GLN A 154 25.34 -3.62 -32.26
CA GLN A 154 25.77 -4.31 -31.04
C GLN A 154 25.62 -3.44 -29.78
N GLU A 155 26.06 -2.20 -29.86
CA GLU A 155 25.93 -1.23 -28.77
C GLU A 155 24.46 -0.89 -28.51
N GLY A 156 23.68 -0.64 -29.55
CA GLY A 156 22.24 -0.36 -29.45
C GLY A 156 21.44 -1.52 -28.88
N VAL A 157 21.77 -2.77 -29.23
CA VAL A 157 21.13 -3.96 -28.65
C VAL A 157 21.48 -4.14 -27.17
N ARG A 158 22.70 -3.78 -26.75
CA ARG A 158 23.06 -3.76 -25.31
C ARG A 158 22.31 -2.67 -24.57
N ALA A 159 22.20 -1.47 -25.16
CA ALA A 159 21.42 -0.38 -24.59
C ALA A 159 19.94 -0.77 -24.45
N LEU A 160 19.35 -1.35 -25.50
CA LEU A 160 17.96 -1.83 -25.47
C LEU A 160 17.74 -2.90 -24.41
N GLN A 161 18.67 -3.86 -24.23
CA GLN A 161 18.59 -4.83 -23.13
C GLN A 161 18.57 -4.13 -21.76
N ASN A 162 19.46 -3.16 -21.54
CA ASN A 162 19.48 -2.42 -20.28
C ASN A 162 18.18 -1.66 -20.02
N GLU A 163 17.55 -1.09 -21.06
CA GLU A 163 16.25 -0.41 -20.92
C GLU A 163 15.12 -1.40 -20.64
N VAL A 164 15.05 -2.50 -21.38
CA VAL A 164 14.04 -3.54 -21.17
C VAL A 164 14.12 -4.13 -19.75
N ASN A 165 15.32 -4.32 -19.22
CA ASN A 165 15.52 -4.91 -17.89
C ASN A 165 15.07 -3.98 -16.74
N LYS A 166 14.80 -2.71 -17.01
CA LYS A 166 14.23 -1.75 -16.06
C LYS A 166 12.70 -1.72 -16.11
N LEU A 167 12.08 -2.26 -17.14
CA LEU A 167 10.62 -2.21 -17.30
C LEU A 167 9.92 -3.11 -16.26
N SER A 168 8.87 -2.59 -15.64
CA SER A 168 8.00 -3.36 -14.75
C SER A 168 7.32 -4.50 -15.51
N ASP A 169 7.41 -5.73 -14.96
CA ASP A 169 6.63 -6.88 -15.44
C ASP A 169 5.23 -6.85 -14.81
N PHE A 170 4.20 -6.71 -15.66
CA PHE A 170 2.79 -6.60 -15.21
C PHE A 170 2.18 -7.91 -14.71
N HIS A 171 2.90 -9.02 -14.80
CA HIS A 171 2.48 -10.34 -14.34
C HIS A 171 3.24 -10.77 -13.07
N ASP A 172 4.49 -10.33 -12.88
CA ASP A 172 5.29 -10.50 -11.66
C ASP A 172 4.80 -9.55 -10.54
N ILE A 173 3.54 -9.71 -10.16
CA ILE A 173 2.88 -8.92 -9.11
C ILE A 173 2.06 -9.82 -8.19
N SER A 174 1.55 -9.29 -7.08
CA SER A 174 0.45 -9.91 -6.35
C SER A 174 -0.78 -9.01 -6.41
N MET A 175 -1.97 -9.61 -6.47
CA MET A 175 -3.25 -8.89 -6.44
C MET A 175 -4.03 -9.30 -5.20
N LEU A 176 -4.54 -8.31 -4.46
CA LEU A 176 -5.38 -8.50 -3.27
C LEU A 176 -6.84 -8.20 -3.61
N ALA A 177 -7.78 -8.99 -3.09
CA ALA A 177 -9.21 -8.67 -3.18
C ALA A 177 -9.91 -8.74 -1.82
N ASP A 178 -10.93 -7.89 -1.70
CA ASP A 178 -11.85 -7.82 -0.58
C ASP A 178 -13.08 -8.69 -0.85
N LEU A 179 -13.33 -9.68 -0.01
CA LEU A 179 -14.55 -10.49 -0.06
C LEU A 179 -15.50 -10.17 1.09
N GLU A 180 -15.35 -9.00 1.71
CA GLU A 180 -16.15 -8.51 2.83
C GLU A 180 -16.20 -9.58 3.94
N GLN A 181 -17.36 -9.85 4.54
CA GLN A 181 -17.54 -10.94 5.51
C GLN A 181 -17.79 -12.33 4.87
N GLY A 182 -17.43 -12.51 3.60
CA GLY A 182 -17.75 -13.73 2.84
C GLY A 182 -19.22 -13.83 2.45
N TYR A 183 -19.94 -12.69 2.48
CA TYR A 183 -21.35 -12.55 2.12
C TYR A 183 -22.31 -13.41 2.98
N GLY A 184 -21.87 -13.82 4.17
CA GLY A 184 -22.68 -14.45 5.21
C GLY A 184 -23.15 -15.86 4.90
N ASP A 185 -22.67 -16.46 3.80
CA ASP A 185 -23.04 -17.81 3.37
C ASP A 185 -21.87 -18.45 2.64
N VAL A 186 -21.53 -19.67 3.05
CA VAL A 186 -20.44 -20.48 2.49
C VAL A 186 -20.52 -20.67 0.97
N LYS A 187 -21.71 -20.72 0.37
CA LYS A 187 -21.90 -20.86 -1.08
C LYS A 187 -21.48 -19.58 -1.80
N TYR A 188 -21.84 -18.42 -1.26
CA TYR A 188 -21.47 -17.13 -1.83
C TYR A 188 -19.98 -16.87 -1.65
N THR A 189 -19.41 -17.24 -0.50
CA THR A 189 -17.95 -17.22 -0.31
C THR A 189 -17.25 -18.07 -1.35
N ARG A 190 -17.68 -19.33 -1.54
CA ARG A 190 -17.09 -20.25 -2.54
C ARG A 190 -17.17 -19.67 -3.95
N TYR A 191 -18.31 -19.09 -4.32
CA TYR A 191 -18.50 -18.47 -5.62
C TYR A 191 -17.60 -17.23 -5.81
N GLY A 192 -17.53 -16.34 -4.83
CA GLY A 192 -16.68 -15.16 -4.87
C GLY A 192 -15.19 -15.50 -4.98
N VAL A 193 -14.72 -16.48 -4.19
CA VAL A 193 -13.33 -16.97 -4.28
C VAL A 193 -13.05 -17.60 -5.64
N THR A 194 -13.97 -18.42 -6.16
CA THR A 194 -13.84 -19.02 -7.49
C THR A 194 -13.68 -17.93 -8.55
N LYS A 195 -14.52 -16.89 -8.51
CA LYS A 195 -14.46 -15.75 -9.45
C LYS A 195 -13.18 -14.94 -9.32
N ALA A 196 -12.73 -14.69 -8.10
CA ALA A 196 -11.47 -14.00 -7.85
C ALA A 196 -10.27 -14.78 -8.42
N ILE A 197 -10.21 -16.10 -8.20
CA ILE A 197 -9.13 -16.96 -8.74
C ILE A 197 -9.20 -17.09 -10.26
N ASP A 198 -10.40 -17.26 -10.82
CA ASP A 198 -10.64 -17.25 -12.28
C ASP A 198 -10.14 -15.97 -12.95
N ASN A 199 -10.05 -14.89 -12.17
CA ASN A 199 -9.59 -13.58 -12.61
C ASN A 199 -8.26 -13.17 -11.96
N GLY A 200 -7.43 -14.14 -11.55
CA GLY A 200 -6.01 -13.88 -11.25
C GLY A 200 -5.70 -13.28 -9.88
N VAL A 201 -6.63 -13.29 -8.93
CA VAL A 201 -6.39 -12.80 -7.55
C VAL A 201 -5.62 -13.84 -6.74
N SER A 202 -4.47 -13.45 -6.18
CA SER A 202 -3.58 -14.33 -5.41
C SER A 202 -3.71 -14.18 -3.89
N VAL A 203 -4.24 -13.06 -3.40
CA VAL A 203 -4.50 -12.85 -1.97
C VAL A 203 -5.94 -12.38 -1.80
N LEU A 204 -6.67 -12.97 -0.85
CA LEU A 204 -8.04 -12.60 -0.54
C LEU A 204 -8.16 -12.35 0.96
N HIS A 205 -8.85 -11.27 1.35
CA HIS A 205 -9.19 -11.07 2.75
C HIS A 205 -10.70 -11.23 2.96
N ILE A 206 -11.04 -11.79 4.12
CA ILE A 206 -12.42 -11.99 4.58
C ILE A 206 -12.45 -11.61 6.06
N GLU A 207 -13.46 -10.85 6.46
CA GLU A 207 -13.64 -10.37 7.82
C GLU A 207 -14.68 -11.16 8.63
N ASP A 208 -14.59 -11.09 9.96
CA ASP A 208 -15.49 -11.79 10.89
C ASP A 208 -16.69 -10.97 11.37
N GLN A 209 -17.10 -9.96 10.59
CA GLN A 209 -18.27 -9.16 10.89
C GLN A 209 -19.58 -9.94 10.70
N GLY A 210 -20.58 -9.58 11.50
CA GLY A 210 -21.92 -10.15 11.41
C GLY A 210 -22.74 -9.62 10.23
N PRO A 211 -24.03 -9.98 10.16
CA PRO A 211 -24.90 -9.65 9.03
C PRO A 211 -25.00 -8.15 8.68
N LYS A 212 -24.88 -7.25 9.67
CA LYS A 212 -24.83 -5.80 9.42
C LYS A 212 -23.39 -5.34 9.23
N LYS A 213 -22.78 -5.77 8.13
CA LYS A 213 -21.45 -5.36 7.68
C LYS A 213 -21.33 -3.83 7.64
N ARG A 214 -20.26 -3.29 8.22
CA ARG A 214 -19.85 -1.89 8.09
C ARG A 214 -18.37 -1.76 7.71
N CYS A 215 -17.98 -0.62 7.16
CA CYS A 215 -16.56 -0.25 7.12
C CYS A 215 -15.92 -0.37 8.51
N GLY A 216 -14.70 -0.88 8.56
CA GLY A 216 -13.93 -1.08 9.79
C GLY A 216 -13.74 0.17 10.67
N HIS A 217 -13.85 1.36 10.07
CA HIS A 217 -13.71 2.65 10.74
C HIS A 217 -15.05 3.29 11.14
N LEU A 218 -16.17 2.59 10.93
CA LEU A 218 -17.49 3.03 11.42
C LEU A 218 -17.77 2.44 12.80
N GLY A 219 -18.56 3.16 13.61
CA GLY A 219 -19.05 2.67 14.89
C GLY A 219 -20.17 1.64 14.75
N ASP A 220 -20.56 1.02 15.88
CA ASP A 220 -21.63 0.00 15.94
C ASP A 220 -21.38 -1.22 15.04
N LYS A 221 -20.11 -1.63 14.91
CA LYS A 221 -19.73 -2.92 14.33
C LYS A 221 -20.17 -4.07 15.22
N GLU A 222 -20.51 -5.17 14.58
CA GLU A 222 -20.90 -6.42 15.22
C GLU A 222 -20.09 -7.56 14.64
N LEU A 223 -19.67 -8.47 15.51
CA LEU A 223 -18.99 -9.70 15.11
C LEU A 223 -20.03 -10.77 14.81
N ASP A 224 -19.71 -11.64 13.86
CA ASP A 224 -20.31 -12.97 13.84
C ASP A 224 -19.62 -13.86 14.88
N THR A 225 -20.20 -15.03 15.10
CA THR A 225 -19.59 -16.11 15.87
C THR A 225 -18.31 -16.60 15.20
N PHE A 226 -17.32 -16.97 16.00
CA PHE A 226 -16.10 -17.56 15.46
C PHE A 226 -16.36 -18.88 14.69
N ASP A 227 -17.33 -19.67 15.14
CA ASP A 227 -17.78 -20.88 14.45
C ASP A 227 -18.19 -20.60 12.99
N HIS A 228 -18.94 -19.52 12.75
CA HIS A 228 -19.35 -19.13 11.41
C HIS A 228 -18.16 -18.64 10.57
N ALA A 229 -17.26 -17.84 11.17
CA ALA A 229 -16.04 -17.40 10.50
C ALA A 229 -15.18 -18.60 10.04
N ILE A 230 -15.07 -19.67 10.85
CA ILE A 230 -14.41 -20.92 10.46
C ILE A 230 -15.08 -21.52 9.22
N GLN A 231 -16.42 -21.60 9.19
CA GLN A 231 -17.15 -22.17 8.05
C GLN A 231 -16.90 -21.38 6.77
N ILE A 232 -16.93 -20.05 6.86
CA ILE A 232 -16.68 -19.14 5.74
C ILE A 232 -15.25 -19.34 5.19
N LEU A 233 -14.21 -19.26 6.03
CA LEU A 233 -12.83 -19.45 5.56
C LEU A 233 -12.55 -20.89 5.11
N THR A 234 -13.20 -21.88 5.72
CA THR A 234 -13.11 -23.27 5.27
C THR A 234 -13.66 -23.41 3.84
N SER A 235 -14.81 -22.80 3.57
CA SER A 235 -15.40 -22.77 2.22
C SER A 235 -14.48 -22.08 1.21
N ALA A 236 -13.87 -20.96 1.62
CA ALA A 236 -12.91 -20.21 0.81
C ALA A 236 -11.68 -21.06 0.44
N ASN A 237 -11.09 -21.76 1.42
CA ASN A 237 -9.95 -22.63 1.20
C ASN A 237 -10.29 -23.84 0.32
N TYR A 238 -11.47 -24.44 0.50
CA TYR A 238 -11.95 -25.49 -0.40
C TYR A 238 -12.09 -25.00 -1.84
N ALA A 239 -12.66 -23.80 -2.05
CA ALA A 239 -12.77 -23.21 -3.38
C ALA A 239 -11.39 -23.05 -4.04
N ALA A 240 -10.40 -22.52 -3.31
CA ALA A 240 -9.04 -22.39 -3.83
C ALA A 240 -8.41 -23.75 -4.16
N GLN A 241 -8.61 -24.75 -3.29
CA GLN A 241 -8.10 -26.11 -3.48
C GLN A 241 -8.73 -26.81 -4.70
N GLU A 242 -10.02 -26.60 -4.96
CA GLU A 242 -10.73 -27.10 -6.15
C GLU A 242 -10.19 -26.46 -7.44
N MET A 243 -9.96 -25.15 -7.42
CA MET A 243 -9.54 -24.37 -8.59
C MET A 243 -8.08 -24.62 -8.99
N LEU A 244 -7.20 -24.75 -7.99
CA LEU A 244 -5.75 -24.77 -8.20
C LEU A 244 -5.17 -26.18 -8.09
N GLY A 245 -5.94 -27.14 -7.57
CA GLY A 245 -5.54 -28.53 -7.43
C GLY A 245 -4.50 -28.75 -6.34
N PRO A 246 -3.83 -29.92 -6.31
CA PRO A 246 -2.92 -30.31 -5.21
C PRO A 246 -1.76 -29.35 -4.95
N ASP A 247 -1.40 -28.53 -5.95
CA ASP A 247 -0.32 -27.54 -5.82
C ASP A 247 -0.69 -26.43 -4.83
N GLN A 248 -1.98 -26.13 -4.65
CA GLN A 248 -2.44 -25.14 -3.66
C GLN A 248 -2.02 -25.50 -2.24
N ALA A 249 -2.24 -26.74 -1.83
CA ALA A 249 -1.86 -27.21 -0.50
C ALA A 249 -0.34 -27.26 -0.30
N LYS A 250 0.44 -27.45 -1.37
CA LYS A 250 1.90 -27.59 -1.33
C LYS A 250 2.62 -26.25 -1.35
N GLU A 251 2.17 -25.36 -2.24
CA GLU A 251 2.88 -24.13 -2.59
C GLU A 251 2.17 -22.87 -2.05
N LYS A 252 0.95 -22.96 -1.53
CA LYS A 252 0.17 -21.79 -1.05
C LYS A 252 0.05 -20.69 -2.13
N LEU A 253 -0.53 -21.07 -3.27
CA LEU A 253 -0.61 -20.22 -4.47
C LEU A 253 -1.62 -19.08 -4.29
N ALA A 254 -2.80 -19.39 -3.76
CA ALA A 254 -3.74 -18.41 -3.23
C ALA A 254 -3.60 -18.34 -1.70
N ARG A 255 -3.58 -17.13 -1.13
CA ARG A 255 -3.45 -16.92 0.31
C ARG A 255 -4.66 -16.19 0.86
N PHE A 256 -5.08 -16.57 2.06
CA PHE A 256 -6.17 -15.91 2.76
C PHE A 256 -5.63 -15.04 3.90
N CYS A 257 -6.21 -13.85 4.02
CA CYS A 257 -6.08 -12.97 5.15
C CYS A 257 -7.36 -13.06 6.00
N PHE A 258 -7.22 -13.50 7.25
CA PHE A 258 -8.29 -13.39 8.22
C PHE A 258 -8.28 -11.98 8.81
N ARG A 259 -9.31 -11.22 8.51
CA ARG A 259 -9.54 -9.91 9.12
C ARG A 259 -10.45 -10.05 10.34
N THR A 260 -10.04 -9.45 11.45
CA THR A 260 -10.86 -9.36 12.67
C THR A 260 -11.21 -7.92 12.98
N ASP A 261 -12.50 -7.66 13.21
CA ASP A 261 -13.02 -6.37 13.64
C ASP A 261 -13.24 -6.29 15.16
N ALA A 262 -12.81 -7.32 15.91
CA ALA A 262 -13.09 -7.50 17.33
C ALA A 262 -12.53 -6.41 18.26
N LEU A 263 -11.48 -5.70 17.84
CA LEU A 263 -10.88 -4.63 18.64
C LEU A 263 -11.92 -3.56 19.03
N SER A 264 -12.79 -3.16 18.09
CA SER A 264 -13.77 -2.10 18.30
C SER A 264 -15.24 -2.52 18.17
N ALA A 265 -15.53 -3.75 17.74
CA ALA A 265 -16.90 -4.26 17.63
C ALA A 265 -17.61 -4.31 18.99
N LEU A 266 -18.86 -3.80 19.07
CA LEU A 266 -19.58 -3.62 20.34
C LEU A 266 -20.34 -4.87 20.82
N ARG A 267 -20.71 -5.73 19.88
CA ARG A 267 -21.59 -6.88 20.10
C ARG A 267 -21.20 -8.04 19.19
N ILE A 268 -21.64 -9.24 19.55
CA ILE A 268 -21.44 -10.47 18.79
C ILE A 268 -22.80 -11.13 18.56
N VAL A 269 -23.00 -11.75 17.39
CA VAL A 269 -24.21 -12.54 17.10
C VAL A 269 -24.39 -13.60 18.18
N TYR A 270 -25.59 -13.67 18.75
CA TYR A 270 -25.88 -14.65 19.78
C TYR A 270 -26.02 -16.04 19.16
N SER A 271 -25.16 -16.96 19.59
CA SER A 271 -25.30 -18.39 19.40
C SER A 271 -25.26 -19.08 20.76
N LYS A 272 -26.02 -20.16 20.90
CA LYS A 272 -25.99 -21.01 22.10
C LYS A 272 -24.60 -21.61 22.36
N THR A 273 -23.77 -21.78 21.32
CA THR A 273 -22.39 -22.26 21.47
C THR A 273 -21.52 -21.32 22.31
N LEU A 274 -21.83 -20.02 22.33
CA LEU A 274 -21.12 -19.03 23.14
C LEU A 274 -21.31 -19.26 24.65
N GLU A 275 -22.36 -19.95 25.08
CA GLU A 275 -22.61 -20.24 26.50
C GLU A 275 -21.65 -21.30 27.05
N ASP A 276 -20.98 -22.09 26.21
CA ASP A 276 -19.96 -23.04 26.63
C ASP A 276 -18.74 -22.26 27.17
N PRO A 277 -18.33 -22.45 28.44
CA PRO A 277 -17.14 -21.81 29.00
C PRO A 277 -15.84 -22.09 28.24
N ASN A 278 -15.81 -23.15 27.41
CA ASN A 278 -14.66 -23.51 26.58
C ASN A 278 -14.70 -22.89 25.18
N HIS A 279 -15.80 -22.23 24.78
CA HIS A 279 -15.86 -21.53 23.50
C HIS A 279 -14.91 -20.33 23.52
N ILE A 280 -14.16 -20.12 22.44
CA ILE A 280 -13.07 -19.12 22.44
C ILE A 280 -13.58 -17.69 22.69
N ASP A 281 -14.80 -17.38 22.25
CA ASP A 281 -15.40 -16.05 22.44
C ASP A 281 -16.06 -15.86 23.83
N HIS A 282 -16.31 -16.95 24.58
CA HIS A 282 -17.02 -16.90 25.85
C HIS A 282 -16.42 -15.90 26.87
N PRO A 283 -15.08 -15.82 27.04
CA PRO A 283 -14.47 -14.90 28.00
C PRO A 283 -14.69 -13.42 27.68
N PHE A 284 -14.96 -13.08 26.42
CA PHE A 284 -15.08 -11.72 25.92
C PHE A 284 -16.53 -11.18 25.94
N VAL A 285 -17.51 -12.05 26.18
CA VAL A 285 -18.92 -11.68 26.32
C VAL A 285 -19.18 -11.06 27.71
N ASP A 286 -19.95 -9.97 27.72
CA ASP A 286 -20.47 -9.36 28.94
C ASP A 286 -21.76 -10.05 29.39
N TRP A 287 -21.60 -11.21 30.02
CA TRP A 287 -22.71 -12.02 30.54
C TRP A 287 -23.54 -11.31 31.61
N ALA A 288 -22.95 -10.35 32.34
CA ALA A 288 -23.65 -9.59 33.37
C ALA A 288 -24.66 -8.61 32.76
N ARG A 289 -24.34 -8.04 31.60
CA ARG A 289 -25.24 -7.16 30.86
C ARG A 289 -26.35 -7.91 30.11
N GLY A 290 -26.16 -9.21 29.87
CA GLY A 290 -27.12 -10.06 29.17
C GLY A 290 -27.22 -9.75 27.66
N PRO A 291 -28.24 -10.27 26.97
CA PRO A 291 -28.43 -10.04 25.54
C PRO A 291 -28.77 -8.57 25.23
N CYS A 292 -28.47 -8.15 24.00
CA CYS A 292 -28.93 -6.87 23.47
C CYS A 292 -30.47 -6.80 23.43
N PRO A 293 -31.08 -5.59 23.42
CA PRO A 293 -32.54 -5.44 23.45
C PRO A 293 -33.31 -6.16 22.33
N ASP A 294 -32.65 -6.44 21.20
CA ASP A 294 -33.26 -7.18 20.07
C ASP A 294 -33.19 -8.71 20.21
N GLY A 295 -32.50 -9.21 21.25
CA GLY A 295 -32.28 -10.64 21.51
C GLY A 295 -31.37 -11.35 20.50
N ARG A 296 -30.81 -10.65 19.52
CA ARG A 296 -30.01 -11.24 18.43
C ARG A 296 -28.51 -11.25 18.72
N TYR A 297 -28.07 -10.41 19.65
CA TYR A 297 -26.66 -10.21 19.94
C TYR A 297 -26.40 -10.27 21.45
N LEU A 298 -25.15 -10.53 21.80
CA LEU A 298 -24.60 -10.36 23.14
C LEU A 298 -23.64 -9.17 23.17
N TRP A 299 -23.60 -8.45 24.28
CA TRP A 299 -22.63 -7.38 24.47
C TRP A 299 -21.23 -7.95 24.66
N LEU A 300 -20.23 -7.30 24.06
CA LEU A 300 -18.82 -7.61 24.29
C LEU A 300 -18.24 -6.69 25.37
N LYS A 301 -17.32 -7.23 26.17
CA LYS A 301 -16.48 -6.44 27.08
C LYS A 301 -15.61 -5.47 26.26
N LYS A 302 -15.33 -4.30 26.85
CA LYS A 302 -14.66 -3.17 26.16
C LYS A 302 -13.55 -2.53 26.97
N ASP A 303 -13.55 -2.77 28.25
CA ASP A 303 -12.55 -2.34 29.21
C ASP A 303 -11.24 -3.14 29.06
N THR A 304 -10.30 -2.82 29.94
CA THR A 304 -9.03 -3.53 30.04
C THR A 304 -9.26 -4.91 30.66
N ASN A 305 -8.75 -5.94 30.01
CA ASN A 305 -8.66 -7.27 30.58
C ASN A 305 -7.62 -7.28 31.71
N PRO A 306 -8.01 -7.50 32.97
CA PRO A 306 -7.08 -7.47 34.10
C PRO A 306 -6.04 -8.59 34.04
N ALA A 307 -6.26 -9.67 33.27
CA ALA A 307 -5.32 -10.77 33.15
C ALA A 307 -4.11 -10.44 32.26
N THR A 308 -4.26 -9.51 31.31
CA THR A 308 -3.25 -9.22 30.28
C THR A 308 -2.81 -7.75 30.28
N GLY A 309 -3.64 -6.84 30.80
CA GLY A 309 -3.45 -5.39 30.66
C GLY A 309 -3.88 -4.84 29.29
N ASN A 310 -4.28 -5.70 28.36
CA ASN A 310 -4.80 -5.32 27.05
C ASN A 310 -6.29 -4.97 27.11
N PRO A 311 -6.84 -4.19 26.16
CA PRO A 311 -8.28 -4.15 25.95
C PRO A 311 -8.82 -5.55 25.62
N TYR A 312 -10.00 -5.90 26.13
CA TYR A 312 -10.62 -7.20 25.82
C TYR A 312 -10.76 -7.46 24.30
N GLY A 313 -11.00 -6.41 23.50
CA GLY A 313 -11.08 -6.52 22.04
C GLY A 313 -9.74 -6.90 21.37
N LEU A 314 -8.60 -6.49 21.94
CA LEU A 314 -7.28 -6.90 21.46
C LEU A 314 -7.04 -8.38 21.77
N ASP A 315 -7.33 -8.82 22.99
CA ASP A 315 -7.18 -10.23 23.36
C ASP A 315 -8.12 -11.14 22.55
N GLN A 316 -9.35 -10.69 22.25
CA GLN A 316 -10.27 -11.41 21.37
C GLN A 316 -9.72 -11.49 19.95
N SER A 317 -9.19 -10.40 19.41
CA SER A 317 -8.56 -10.37 18.09
C SER A 317 -7.39 -11.36 18.01
N ILE A 318 -6.52 -11.36 19.03
CA ILE A 318 -5.41 -12.31 19.16
C ILE A 318 -5.91 -13.75 19.19
N ALA A 319 -6.93 -14.06 20.01
CA ALA A 319 -7.48 -15.41 20.14
C ALA A 319 -8.06 -15.94 18.81
N ARG A 320 -8.90 -15.14 18.14
CA ARG A 320 -9.51 -15.50 16.85
C ARG A 320 -8.47 -15.69 15.76
N ALA A 321 -7.52 -14.75 15.61
CA ALA A 321 -6.48 -14.81 14.61
C ALA A 321 -5.52 -16.00 14.83
N THR A 322 -5.15 -16.28 16.09
CA THR A 322 -4.35 -17.46 16.46
C THR A 322 -5.02 -18.74 15.96
N GLU A 323 -6.31 -18.89 16.24
CA GLU A 323 -7.03 -20.12 15.96
C GLU A 323 -7.24 -20.31 14.44
N MET A 324 -7.53 -19.24 13.69
CA MET A 324 -7.62 -19.29 12.22
C MET A 324 -6.32 -19.76 11.56
N VAL A 325 -5.18 -19.24 12.02
CA VAL A 325 -3.86 -19.64 11.53
C VAL A 325 -3.52 -21.06 11.98
N ARG A 326 -3.84 -21.43 13.23
CA ARG A 326 -3.60 -22.78 13.76
C ARG A 326 -4.31 -23.85 12.94
N LEU A 327 -5.56 -23.60 12.56
CA LEU A 327 -6.38 -24.45 11.69
C LEU A 327 -5.89 -24.48 10.23
N GLY A 328 -4.98 -23.57 9.85
CA GLY A 328 -4.45 -23.47 8.49
C GLY A 328 -5.42 -22.82 7.51
N LEU A 329 -6.37 -22.02 8.00
CA LEU A 329 -7.38 -21.33 7.19
C LEU A 329 -6.92 -19.95 6.69
N ALA A 330 -5.90 -19.37 7.33
CA ALA A 330 -5.32 -18.10 6.94
C ALA A 330 -3.78 -18.13 7.07
N ASP A 331 -3.10 -17.42 6.18
CA ASP A 331 -1.66 -17.16 6.28
C ASP A 331 -1.40 -15.74 6.81
N PHE A 332 -2.24 -14.79 6.38
CA PHE A 332 -2.21 -13.41 6.84
C PHE A 332 -3.27 -13.17 7.91
N VAL A 333 -2.97 -12.28 8.85
CA VAL A 333 -3.91 -11.79 9.85
C VAL A 333 -3.94 -10.27 9.82
N TRP A 334 -5.14 -9.70 9.89
CA TRP A 334 -5.37 -8.26 9.91
C TRP A 334 -6.34 -7.95 11.05
N MET A 335 -5.93 -7.12 11.99
CA MET A 335 -6.83 -6.52 12.96
C MET A 335 -7.11 -5.08 12.54
N GLU A 336 -8.38 -4.74 12.31
CA GLU A 336 -8.73 -3.36 12.01
C GLU A 336 -8.55 -2.48 13.26
N THR A 337 -7.92 -1.33 13.09
CA THR A 337 -7.62 -0.39 14.19
C THR A 337 -8.39 0.92 14.05
N PRO A 338 -8.76 1.58 15.17
CA PRO A 338 -9.40 2.90 15.11
C PRO A 338 -8.42 4.01 14.73
N ASP A 339 -7.12 3.78 14.92
CA ASP A 339 -6.03 4.72 14.67
C ASP A 339 -4.74 4.00 14.24
N ALA A 340 -3.70 4.78 13.91
CA ALA A 340 -2.40 4.28 13.50
C ALA A 340 -1.47 4.04 14.72
N GLU A 341 -1.90 3.24 15.70
CA GLU A 341 -1.07 2.90 16.86
C GLU A 341 -0.24 1.64 16.62
N ILE A 342 1.06 1.81 16.35
CA ILE A 342 1.97 0.71 16.06
C ILE A 342 2.17 -0.26 17.22
N ARG A 343 2.06 0.20 18.48
CA ARG A 343 2.23 -0.68 19.65
C ARG A 343 1.08 -1.68 19.75
N ILE A 344 -0.14 -1.27 19.40
CA ILE A 344 -1.29 -2.16 19.33
C ILE A 344 -1.10 -3.18 18.20
N ALA A 345 -0.58 -2.75 17.04
CA ALA A 345 -0.25 -3.65 15.93
C ALA A 345 0.81 -4.69 16.34
N LYS A 346 1.87 -4.25 17.04
CA LYS A 346 2.92 -5.10 17.59
C LYS A 346 2.35 -6.12 18.57
N ALA A 347 1.62 -5.67 19.59
CA ALA A 347 1.01 -6.54 20.59
C ALA A 347 0.08 -7.59 19.96
N PHE A 348 -0.67 -7.21 18.92
CA PHE A 348 -1.52 -8.14 18.17
C PHE A 348 -0.71 -9.25 17.49
N LEU A 349 0.23 -8.90 16.60
CA LEU A 349 0.92 -9.91 15.80
C LEU A 349 1.89 -10.77 16.64
N GLU A 350 2.56 -10.16 17.63
CA GLU A 350 3.39 -10.91 18.59
C GLU A 350 2.53 -11.84 19.43
N GLY A 351 1.42 -11.35 20.01
CA GLY A 351 0.52 -12.18 20.81
C GLY A 351 -0.07 -13.37 20.03
N VAL A 352 -0.40 -13.18 18.75
CA VAL A 352 -0.82 -14.29 17.87
C VAL A 352 0.28 -15.32 17.73
N ASN A 353 1.49 -14.89 17.37
CA ASN A 353 2.61 -15.80 17.12
C ASN A 353 3.14 -16.48 18.40
N GLU A 354 3.09 -15.81 19.55
CA GLU A 354 3.41 -16.39 20.86
C GLU A 354 2.40 -17.49 21.24
N LYS A 355 1.09 -17.26 21.04
CA LYS A 355 0.08 -18.29 21.30
C LYS A 355 0.20 -19.46 20.33
N LEU A 356 0.51 -19.22 19.06
CA LEU A 356 0.81 -20.28 18.08
C LEU A 356 1.99 -21.14 18.55
N ALA A 357 3.07 -20.51 19.00
CA ALA A 357 4.22 -21.22 19.56
C ALA A 357 3.86 -22.01 20.83
N ALA A 358 3.08 -21.41 21.74
CA ALA A 358 2.68 -22.03 23.00
C ALA A 358 1.80 -23.27 22.82
N CYS A 359 1.01 -23.35 21.74
CA CYS A 359 0.22 -24.54 21.39
C CYS A 359 0.97 -25.53 20.48
N GLY A 360 2.28 -25.34 20.27
CA GLY A 360 3.12 -26.25 19.47
C GLY A 360 2.87 -26.19 17.96
N SER A 361 2.18 -25.14 17.48
CA SER A 361 1.93 -24.96 16.05
C SER A 361 3.25 -24.71 15.31
N GLN A 362 3.42 -25.40 14.18
CA GLN A 362 4.52 -25.12 13.24
C GLN A 362 4.20 -23.95 12.29
N ARG A 363 2.98 -23.39 12.38
CA ARG A 363 2.55 -22.25 11.56
C ARG A 363 2.87 -20.94 12.26
N ARG A 364 3.22 -19.94 11.46
CA ARG A 364 3.43 -18.54 11.87
C ARG A 364 2.45 -17.65 11.11
N ALA A 365 1.85 -16.69 11.78
CA ALA A 365 1.01 -15.68 11.17
C ALA A 365 1.86 -14.57 10.56
N LEU A 366 1.52 -14.14 9.35
CA LEU A 366 2.04 -12.92 8.72
C LEU A 366 1.04 -11.79 8.94
N GLY A 367 1.51 -10.58 9.23
CA GLY A 367 0.62 -9.44 9.38
C GLY A 367 0.24 -8.82 8.03
N LEU A 368 -1.02 -8.40 7.89
CA LEU A 368 -1.46 -7.43 6.89
C LEU A 368 -1.95 -6.18 7.63
N TYR A 369 -1.44 -5.01 7.26
CA TYR A 369 -1.82 -3.74 7.87
C TYR A 369 -2.47 -2.78 6.88
N ASN A 370 -3.60 -2.18 7.27
CA ASN A 370 -4.31 -1.15 6.49
C ASN A 370 -3.84 0.25 6.88
N PHE A 371 -3.13 0.92 5.97
CA PHE A 371 -2.86 2.35 6.01
C PHE A 371 -4.09 3.14 5.59
N SER A 372 -5.11 3.08 6.43
CA SER A 372 -6.43 3.64 6.15
C SER A 372 -6.36 5.15 5.89
N PRO A 373 -6.89 5.62 4.75
CA PRO A 373 -7.11 7.05 4.53
C PRO A 373 -8.16 7.66 5.48
N SER A 374 -8.86 6.83 6.27
CA SER A 374 -9.75 7.32 7.34
C SER A 374 -8.98 7.87 8.54
N PHE A 375 -7.69 7.58 8.65
CA PHE A 375 -6.84 8.17 9.68
C PHE A 375 -6.42 9.59 9.29
N ILE A 376 -6.43 10.49 10.27
CA ILE A 376 -5.71 11.77 10.14
C ILE A 376 -4.32 11.57 10.74
N TRP A 377 -3.43 10.96 9.96
CA TRP A 377 -2.11 10.49 10.37
C TRP A 377 -1.33 11.48 11.25
N ASP A 378 -1.16 12.72 10.80
CA ASP A 378 -0.43 13.74 11.55
C ASP A 378 -1.10 14.09 12.89
N LYS A 379 -2.43 14.23 12.89
CA LYS A 379 -3.19 14.68 14.07
C LYS A 379 -3.20 13.64 15.18
N ASN A 380 -3.16 12.36 14.83
CA ASN A 380 -3.17 11.28 15.81
C ASN A 380 -1.87 11.21 16.61
N TYR A 381 -0.72 11.49 15.98
CA TYR A 381 0.57 11.48 16.67
C TYR A 381 0.89 12.78 17.41
N TYR A 382 0.27 13.90 17.02
CA TYR A 382 0.66 15.22 17.51
C TYR A 382 0.56 15.37 19.05
N PRO A 383 -0.49 14.93 19.76
CA PRO A 383 -0.57 15.06 21.22
C PRO A 383 0.61 14.40 21.93
N ASP A 384 0.90 13.13 21.60
CA ASP A 384 2.01 12.38 22.19
C ASP A 384 3.36 12.95 21.77
N ALA A 385 3.48 13.40 20.52
CA ALA A 385 4.70 14.05 20.03
C ALA A 385 4.97 15.37 20.76
N LYS A 386 3.94 16.15 21.08
CA LYS A 386 4.07 17.39 21.87
C LYS A 386 4.50 17.12 23.31
N MET A 387 3.99 16.05 23.92
CA MET A 387 4.45 15.62 25.24
C MET A 387 5.94 15.26 25.22
N PHE A 388 6.37 14.47 24.23
CA PHE A 388 7.78 14.09 24.09
C PHE A 388 8.67 15.30 23.76
N ALA A 389 8.23 16.20 22.87
CA ALA A 389 8.92 17.47 22.60
C ALA A 389 9.12 18.30 23.87
N THR A 390 8.13 18.31 24.77
CA THR A 390 8.21 19.02 26.05
C THR A 390 9.25 18.39 26.97
N GLN A 391 9.33 17.05 27.01
CA GLN A 391 10.35 16.33 27.79
C GLN A 391 11.77 16.65 27.28
N ILE A 392 11.96 16.63 25.95
CA ILE A 392 13.23 17.00 25.31
C ILE A 392 13.60 18.44 25.67
N ALA A 393 12.66 19.37 25.53
CA ALA A 393 12.89 20.79 25.78
C ALA A 393 13.27 21.06 27.25
N ASN A 394 12.58 20.40 28.19
CA ASN A 394 12.89 20.51 29.61
C ASN A 394 14.26 19.90 29.95
N PHE A 395 14.58 18.72 29.40
CA PHE A 395 15.91 18.13 29.56
C PHE A 395 17.01 19.08 29.09
N MET A 396 16.86 19.65 27.89
CA MET A 396 17.82 20.58 27.32
C MET A 396 17.96 21.84 28.18
N LYS A 397 16.83 22.45 28.56
CA LYS A 397 16.79 23.67 29.38
C LYS A 397 17.41 23.47 30.76
N ASP A 398 17.10 22.37 31.43
CA ASP A 398 17.45 22.19 32.84
C ASP A 398 18.84 21.54 33.02
N SER A 399 19.26 20.68 32.08
CA SER A 399 20.46 19.85 32.23
C SER A 399 21.61 20.21 31.27
N VAL A 400 21.31 20.72 30.07
CA VAL A 400 22.32 20.90 29.00
C VAL A 400 22.68 22.36 28.82
N VAL A 401 21.69 23.24 28.61
CA VAL A 401 21.88 24.67 28.32
C VAL A 401 22.68 25.43 29.39
N PRO A 402 22.49 25.18 30.71
CA PRO A 402 23.30 25.86 31.73
C PRO A 402 24.80 25.57 31.59
N ARG A 403 25.15 24.30 31.31
CA ARG A 403 26.53 23.84 31.11
C ARG A 403 27.12 24.28 29.78
N LEU A 404 26.30 24.35 28.73
CA LEU A 404 26.70 24.93 27.46
C LEU A 404 27.02 26.43 27.62
N SER A 405 26.22 27.14 28.43
CA SER A 405 26.37 28.57 28.68
C SER A 405 27.60 28.93 29.53
N THR A 406 28.03 28.03 30.42
CA THR A 406 29.26 28.19 31.21
C THR A 406 30.52 27.74 30.46
N GLY A 407 30.37 27.11 29.29
CA GLY A 407 31.47 26.54 28.51
C GLY A 407 31.95 25.17 29.01
N ASP A 408 31.23 24.55 29.96
CA ASP A 408 31.53 23.20 30.47
C ASP A 408 31.20 22.10 29.45
N LEU A 409 30.39 22.42 28.44
CA LEU A 409 30.07 21.58 27.29
C LEU A 409 30.35 22.33 25.99
N THR A 410 30.87 21.63 24.98
CA THR A 410 30.83 22.10 23.59
C THR A 410 29.46 21.81 22.97
N GLU A 411 29.12 22.52 21.90
CA GLU A 411 27.87 22.28 21.14
C GLU A 411 27.77 20.82 20.66
N GLN A 412 28.86 20.28 20.11
CA GLN A 412 28.93 18.87 19.69
C GLN A 412 28.69 17.90 20.86
N GLN A 413 29.17 18.21 22.07
CA GLN A 413 28.91 17.37 23.25
C GLN A 413 27.46 17.49 23.71
N ALA A 414 26.85 18.67 23.59
CA ALA A 414 25.45 18.92 23.91
C ALA A 414 24.50 18.18 22.95
N GLU A 415 24.79 18.19 21.65
CA GLU A 415 24.09 17.36 20.65
C GLU A 415 24.22 15.87 20.98
N GLY A 416 25.41 15.42 21.39
CA GLY A 416 25.64 14.05 21.85
C GLY A 416 24.88 13.69 23.14
N GLU A 417 24.58 14.65 24.02
CA GLU A 417 23.69 14.44 25.17
C GLU A 417 22.23 14.32 24.72
N LEU A 418 21.77 15.14 23.77
CA LEU A 418 20.43 15.02 23.17
C LEU A 418 20.24 13.66 22.48
N HIS A 419 21.20 13.19 21.68
CA HIS A 419 21.12 11.87 21.04
C HIS A 419 20.96 10.75 22.07
N ARG A 420 21.74 10.79 23.16
CA ARG A 420 21.64 9.80 24.24
C ARG A 420 20.31 9.85 24.96
N PHE A 421 19.77 11.05 25.19
CA PHE A 421 18.43 11.22 25.75
C PHE A 421 17.36 10.58 24.85
N LEU A 422 17.37 10.87 23.55
CA LEU A 422 16.41 10.29 22.59
C LEU A 422 16.53 8.77 22.51
N ALA A 423 17.74 8.23 22.57
CA ALA A 423 17.96 6.78 22.60
C ALA A 423 17.41 6.11 23.87
N ALA A 424 17.47 6.80 25.02
CA ALA A 424 17.05 6.26 26.32
C ALA A 424 15.54 6.43 26.57
N GLU A 425 15.00 7.62 26.30
CA GLU A 425 13.63 8.02 26.65
C GLU A 425 12.66 7.92 25.46
N GLY A 426 13.17 7.81 24.23
CA GLY A 426 12.35 7.68 23.03
C GLY A 426 11.64 6.33 22.96
N ASP A 427 10.39 6.35 22.49
CA ASP A 427 9.66 5.14 22.16
C ASP A 427 10.35 4.38 21.02
N GLN A 428 10.89 3.21 21.37
CA GLN A 428 11.65 2.37 20.45
C GLN A 428 10.77 1.81 19.32
N VAL A 429 9.49 1.54 19.56
CA VAL A 429 8.58 0.98 18.56
C VAL A 429 8.12 2.05 17.58
N ARG A 430 7.91 3.28 18.07
CA ARG A 430 7.53 4.43 17.22
C ARG A 430 8.72 5.04 16.49
N GLY A 431 9.94 4.65 16.83
CA GLY A 431 11.16 5.11 16.17
C GLY A 431 11.64 6.48 16.66
N ASP A 432 11.32 6.87 17.89
CA ASP A 432 11.73 8.14 18.50
C ASP A 432 13.25 8.21 18.82
N HIS A 433 14.02 7.21 18.38
CA HIS A 433 15.48 7.17 18.42
C HIS A 433 16.12 7.23 17.02
N LEU A 434 15.31 7.29 15.95
CA LEU A 434 15.75 7.15 14.56
C LEU A 434 15.68 8.47 13.78
N PHE A 435 16.05 9.59 14.38
CA PHE A 435 16.08 10.87 13.69
C PHE A 435 17.26 10.96 12.73
N THR A 436 17.09 11.68 11.61
CA THR A 436 18.22 12.05 10.73
C THR A 436 19.05 13.15 11.39
N GLU A 437 20.34 13.27 11.05
CA GLU A 437 21.20 14.36 11.55
C GLU A 437 20.55 15.74 11.37
N THR A 438 20.02 16.03 10.18
CA THR A 438 19.29 17.30 9.93
C THR A 438 18.10 17.54 10.84
N ASN A 439 17.39 16.48 11.27
CA ASN A 439 16.27 16.62 12.19
C ASN A 439 16.77 16.82 13.62
N LEU A 440 17.88 16.19 14.00
CA LEU A 440 18.53 16.34 15.29
C LEU A 440 19.08 17.76 15.48
N GLU A 441 19.78 18.29 14.48
CA GLU A 441 20.24 19.69 14.45
C GLU A 441 19.06 20.67 14.63
N ARG A 442 17.95 20.44 13.92
CA ARG A 442 16.74 21.27 14.05
C ARG A 442 16.09 21.16 15.42
N MET A 443 16.00 19.94 15.97
CA MET A 443 15.45 19.73 17.32
C MET A 443 16.35 20.36 18.39
N PHE A 444 17.67 20.27 18.23
CA PHE A 444 18.63 20.94 19.09
C PHE A 444 18.44 22.45 19.06
N ALA A 445 18.39 23.05 17.87
CA ALA A 445 18.13 24.48 17.69
C ALA A 445 16.81 24.93 18.35
N HIS A 446 15.71 24.21 18.10
CA HIS A 446 14.43 24.51 18.74
C HIS A 446 14.45 24.33 20.27
N SER A 447 15.27 23.40 20.78
CA SER A 447 15.45 23.23 22.22
C SER A 447 16.23 24.39 22.85
N LEU A 448 17.22 24.95 22.14
CA LEU A 448 17.91 26.17 22.54
C LEU A 448 16.95 27.37 22.53
N ASP A 449 16.13 27.50 21.48
CA ASP A 449 15.11 28.55 21.39
C ASP A 449 14.11 28.49 22.55
N TYR A 450 13.71 27.28 22.96
CA TYR A 450 12.84 27.06 24.11
C TYR A 450 13.49 27.47 25.45
N ALA A 451 14.79 27.25 25.59
CA ALA A 451 15.54 27.61 26.80
C ALA A 451 15.89 29.12 26.84
N GLY A 452 15.95 29.77 25.67
CA GLY A 452 16.31 31.17 25.51
C GLY A 452 15.19 32.17 25.88
N PRO A 453 15.52 33.47 26.03
CA PRO A 453 14.55 34.51 26.28
C PRO A 453 13.71 34.82 25.04
N GLU A 454 12.48 35.29 25.25
CA GLU A 454 11.51 35.59 24.19
C GLU A 454 12.03 36.58 23.13
N ALA A 455 12.88 37.52 23.56
CA ALA A 455 13.51 38.50 22.66
C ALA A 455 14.38 37.86 21.56
N SER A 456 14.94 36.67 21.80
CA SER A 456 15.89 36.01 20.89
C SER A 456 15.25 35.62 19.55
N TRP A 457 14.02 35.09 19.58
CA TRP A 457 13.36 34.61 18.37
C TRP A 457 12.68 35.74 17.58
N ILE A 458 12.22 36.80 18.24
CA ILE A 458 11.70 38.02 17.59
C ILE A 458 12.79 38.64 16.70
N ASP A 459 14.02 38.72 17.20
CA ASP A 459 15.17 39.20 16.42
C ASP A 459 15.46 38.30 15.20
N GLY A 460 15.28 36.98 15.34
CA GLY A 460 15.40 36.02 14.24
C GLY A 460 14.36 36.25 13.14
N ILE A 461 13.11 36.48 13.50
CA ILE A 461 12.02 36.80 12.57
C ILE A 461 12.30 38.11 11.83
N HIS A 462 12.78 39.14 12.54
CA HIS A 462 13.16 40.42 11.91
C HIS A 462 14.28 40.26 10.89
N LYS A 463 15.32 39.46 11.20
CA LYS A 463 16.39 39.12 10.25
C LYS A 463 15.85 38.38 9.02
N ALA A 464 15.00 37.37 9.23
CA ALA A 464 14.39 36.61 8.14
C ALA A 464 13.55 37.51 7.21
N ARG A 465 12.77 38.43 7.78
CA ARG A 465 12.00 39.43 7.03
C ARG A 465 12.90 40.35 6.21
N GLY A 466 14.06 40.74 6.75
CA GLY A 466 15.08 41.48 6.02
C GLY A 466 15.59 40.73 4.79
N VAL A 467 15.94 39.45 4.93
CA VAL A 467 16.44 38.59 3.83
C VAL A 467 15.37 38.35 2.77
N VAL A 468 14.15 37.97 3.16
CA VAL A 468 13.05 37.72 2.21
C VAL A 468 12.61 39.02 1.50
N GLY A 469 12.78 40.16 2.16
CA GLY A 469 12.58 41.49 1.57
C GLY A 469 13.49 41.78 0.38
N GLN A 470 14.70 41.18 0.35
CA GLN A 470 15.70 41.37 -0.70
C GLN A 470 15.53 40.42 -1.91
N LEU A 471 14.71 39.36 -1.79
CA LEU A 471 14.45 38.43 -2.89
C LEU A 471 13.66 39.09 -4.03
N GLN A 472 13.88 38.68 -5.27
CA GLN A 472 13.03 39.13 -6.39
C GLN A 472 11.59 38.58 -6.26
N GLN A 473 10.63 39.27 -6.89
CA GLN A 473 9.22 38.85 -6.89
C GLN A 473 9.09 37.45 -7.49
N SER A 474 8.62 36.50 -6.67
CA SER A 474 8.53 35.09 -7.03
C SER A 474 7.52 34.37 -6.13
N ASN A 475 7.02 33.22 -6.57
CA ASN A 475 6.17 32.34 -5.77
C ASN A 475 6.85 31.91 -4.46
N LEU A 476 8.17 31.72 -4.47
CA LEU A 476 8.95 31.42 -3.27
C LEU A 476 8.92 32.58 -2.28
N ARG A 477 9.18 33.82 -2.73
CA ARG A 477 9.11 35.01 -1.87
C ARG A 477 7.71 35.19 -1.26
N PHE A 478 6.66 34.99 -2.04
CA PHE A 478 5.28 35.04 -1.55
C PHE A 478 5.01 33.99 -0.47
N ARG A 479 5.43 32.74 -0.68
CA ARG A 479 5.28 31.65 0.30
C ARG A 479 6.06 31.94 1.58
N LEU A 480 7.31 32.39 1.47
CA LEU A 480 8.17 32.71 2.62
C LEU A 480 7.62 33.90 3.42
N ASN A 481 7.15 34.96 2.75
CA ASN A 481 6.50 36.09 3.43
C ASN A 481 5.24 35.66 4.20
N ARG A 482 4.41 34.80 3.59
CA ARG A 482 3.22 34.27 4.26
C ARG A 482 3.58 33.44 5.49
N GLU A 483 4.68 32.70 5.45
CA GLU A 483 5.12 31.87 6.58
C GLU A 483 5.71 32.72 7.71
N ILE A 484 6.51 33.74 7.38
CA ILE A 484 6.99 34.75 8.35
C ILE A 484 5.80 35.44 9.01
N GLN A 485 4.82 35.88 8.22
CA GLN A 485 3.65 36.57 8.75
C GLN A 485 2.79 35.67 9.63
N ARG A 486 2.61 34.40 9.27
CA ARG A 486 1.96 33.42 10.15
C ARG A 486 2.70 33.22 11.47
N THR A 487 4.03 33.22 11.43
CA THR A 487 4.86 33.08 12.64
C THR A 487 4.78 34.33 13.51
N GLU A 488 4.69 35.52 12.92
CA GLU A 488 4.44 36.77 13.65
C GLU A 488 3.04 36.84 14.26
N ASP A 489 2.01 36.44 13.50
CA ASP A 489 0.61 36.50 13.94
C ASP A 489 0.29 35.42 14.99
N GLY A 490 0.92 34.24 14.89
CA GLY A 490 0.69 33.09 15.76
C GLY A 490 1.71 32.88 16.89
N GLY A 491 2.83 33.61 16.85
CA GLY A 491 4.01 33.36 17.69
C GLY A 491 4.86 32.19 17.18
N PHE A 492 6.17 32.21 17.51
CA PHE A 492 7.05 31.06 17.29
C PHE A 492 6.92 30.09 18.47
N ASP A 493 6.50 28.85 18.21
CA ASP A 493 6.38 27.79 19.23
C ASP A 493 7.43 26.69 18.95
N PRO A 494 8.59 26.69 19.63
CA PRO A 494 9.62 25.67 19.43
C PRO A 494 9.12 24.26 19.73
N LEU A 495 8.17 24.10 20.67
CA LEU A 495 7.58 22.80 21.00
C LEU A 495 6.71 22.29 19.85
N HIS A 496 5.96 23.18 19.18
CA HIS A 496 5.18 22.82 17.99
C HIS A 496 6.09 22.33 16.86
N HIS A 497 7.20 23.03 16.60
CA HIS A 497 8.14 22.63 15.55
C HIS A 497 8.82 21.30 15.86
N MET A 498 9.27 21.08 17.10
CA MET A 498 9.80 19.78 17.51
C MET A 498 8.76 18.66 17.43
N ALA A 499 7.51 18.92 17.86
CA ALA A 499 6.43 17.97 17.73
C ALA A 499 6.20 17.56 16.28
N ASN A 500 6.21 18.51 15.34
CA ASN A 500 6.09 18.20 13.91
C ASN A 500 7.26 17.37 13.36
N ILE A 501 8.48 17.60 13.85
CA ILE A 501 9.65 16.75 13.51
C ILE A 501 9.42 15.32 14.00
N ILE A 502 8.98 15.15 15.25
CA ILE A 502 8.67 13.84 15.84
C ILE A 502 7.55 13.14 15.06
N VAL A 503 6.45 13.84 14.75
CA VAL A 503 5.33 13.29 13.95
C VAL A 503 5.83 12.82 12.58
N GLY A 504 6.56 13.67 11.85
CA GLY A 504 7.09 13.33 10.54
C GLY A 504 8.02 12.12 10.58
N GLN A 505 8.85 12.01 11.63
CA GLN A 505 9.74 10.87 11.82
C GLN A 505 8.98 9.57 12.11
N ARG A 506 7.97 9.61 12.99
CA ARG A 506 7.13 8.44 13.30
C ARG A 506 6.41 7.92 12.05
N ILE A 507 5.84 8.81 11.24
CA ILE A 507 5.16 8.45 9.98
C ILE A 507 6.15 7.82 8.99
N LYS A 508 7.34 8.43 8.82
CA LYS A 508 8.38 7.89 7.95
C LYS A 508 8.81 6.49 8.36
N HIS A 509 8.91 6.22 9.66
CA HIS A 509 9.34 4.93 10.20
C HIS A 509 8.23 3.86 10.21
N PHE A 510 6.95 4.27 10.27
CA PHE A 510 5.81 3.39 10.51
C PHE A 510 5.78 2.13 9.63
N SER A 511 5.95 2.30 8.32
CA SER A 511 5.95 1.18 7.35
C SER A 511 7.12 0.21 7.59
N THR A 512 8.32 0.71 7.88
CA THR A 512 9.49 -0.16 8.13
C THR A 512 9.37 -0.90 9.46
N ALA A 513 8.87 -0.22 10.49
CA ALA A 513 8.66 -0.83 11.81
C ALA A 513 7.65 -1.99 11.75
N LEU A 514 6.54 -1.80 11.02
CA LEU A 514 5.57 -2.87 10.79
C LEU A 514 6.17 -4.07 10.07
N ASP A 515 7.00 -3.84 9.05
CA ASP A 515 7.69 -4.91 8.34
C ASP A 515 8.62 -5.73 9.26
N GLN A 516 9.36 -5.03 10.14
CA GLN A 516 10.22 -5.66 11.15
C GLN A 516 9.44 -6.49 12.18
N ILE A 517 8.24 -6.05 12.56
CA ILE A 517 7.33 -6.79 13.46
C ILE A 517 6.79 -8.06 12.77
N GLY A 518 6.69 -8.06 11.44
CA GLY A 518 6.21 -9.19 10.65
C GLY A 518 4.96 -8.90 9.81
N PHE A 519 4.58 -7.63 9.65
CA PHE A 519 3.54 -7.22 8.72
C PHE A 519 4.09 -7.20 7.29
N LYS A 520 4.09 -8.37 6.66
CA LYS A 520 4.64 -8.61 5.31
C LYS A 520 3.72 -8.19 4.17
N ALA A 521 2.49 -7.74 4.48
CA ALA A 521 1.59 -7.08 3.55
C ALA A 521 1.14 -5.72 4.10
N GLN A 522 1.18 -4.68 3.28
CA GLN A 522 0.75 -3.32 3.66
C GLN A 522 -0.20 -2.78 2.60
N LEU A 523 -1.31 -2.18 3.01
CA LEU A 523 -2.40 -1.82 2.12
C LEU A 523 -2.82 -0.37 2.32
N ILE A 524 -2.93 0.43 1.25
CA ILE A 524 -3.75 1.65 1.27
C ILE A 524 -5.08 1.32 0.60
N THR A 525 -6.17 1.39 1.37
CA THR A 525 -7.49 0.92 0.94
C THR A 525 -8.19 1.83 -0.07
N LEU A 526 -8.12 3.16 0.10
CA LEU A 526 -8.90 4.14 -0.69
C LEU A 526 -8.08 5.16 -1.50
N PRO A 527 -6.87 4.84 -2.02
CA PRO A 527 -6.01 5.86 -2.60
C PRO A 527 -6.64 6.50 -3.84
N GLN A 528 -7.19 5.70 -4.77
CA GLN A 528 -7.77 6.25 -6.01
C GLN A 528 -8.96 7.16 -5.73
N PHE A 529 -9.88 6.80 -4.81
CA PHE A 529 -11.02 7.66 -4.49
C PHE A 529 -10.57 9.05 -4.07
N HIS A 530 -9.59 9.14 -3.16
CA HIS A 530 -9.08 10.42 -2.68
C HIS A 530 -8.28 11.17 -3.75
N THR A 531 -7.44 10.49 -4.52
CA THR A 531 -6.63 11.15 -5.55
C THR A 531 -7.47 11.64 -6.72
N GLU A 532 -8.46 10.86 -7.14
CA GLU A 532 -9.37 11.22 -8.23
C GLU A 532 -10.25 12.41 -7.84
N ALA A 533 -10.81 12.40 -6.63
CA ALA A 533 -11.58 13.52 -6.11
C ALA A 533 -10.73 14.79 -5.92
N GLU A 534 -9.53 14.67 -5.34
CA GLU A 534 -8.63 15.80 -5.12
C GLU A 534 -8.22 16.42 -6.46
N ARG A 535 -7.74 15.62 -7.41
CA ARG A 535 -7.28 16.10 -8.72
C ARG A 535 -8.42 16.69 -9.55
N GLY A 536 -9.58 16.05 -9.56
CA GLY A 536 -10.77 16.60 -10.21
C GLY A 536 -11.14 17.96 -9.64
N TYR A 537 -11.14 18.11 -8.31
CA TYR A 537 -11.43 19.38 -7.64
C TYR A 537 -10.37 20.46 -7.92
N SER A 538 -9.08 20.14 -7.73
CA SER A 538 -7.99 21.11 -7.84
C SER A 538 -7.84 21.63 -9.27
N VAL A 539 -7.92 20.74 -10.27
CA VAL A 539 -7.80 21.10 -11.69
C VAL A 539 -9.02 21.88 -12.15
N ALA A 540 -10.24 21.48 -11.77
CA ALA A 540 -11.45 22.23 -12.12
C ALA A 540 -11.43 23.65 -11.52
N ARG A 541 -10.94 23.79 -10.28
CA ARG A 541 -10.76 25.10 -9.64
C ARG A 541 -9.74 25.95 -10.37
N ALA A 542 -8.56 25.41 -10.69
CA ALA A 542 -7.52 26.11 -11.42
C ALA A 542 -8.01 26.53 -12.82
N TYR A 543 -8.72 25.64 -13.53
CA TYR A 543 -9.29 25.92 -14.85
C TYR A 543 -10.33 27.04 -14.81
N ARG A 544 -11.19 27.07 -13.78
CA ARG A 544 -12.14 28.18 -13.57
C ARG A 544 -11.44 29.52 -13.35
N GLU A 545 -10.33 29.52 -12.61
CA GLU A 545 -9.62 30.75 -12.21
C GLU A 545 -8.63 31.27 -13.26
N GLN A 546 -8.02 30.38 -14.05
CA GLN A 546 -6.88 30.67 -14.92
C GLN A 546 -7.09 30.21 -16.38
N GLY A 547 -8.21 29.56 -16.70
CA GLY A 547 -8.44 28.94 -18.01
C GLY A 547 -7.44 27.82 -18.27
N ILE A 548 -6.98 27.71 -19.53
CA ILE A 548 -6.07 26.62 -19.97
C ILE A 548 -4.74 26.60 -19.20
N GLU A 549 -4.27 27.76 -18.71
CA GLU A 549 -3.07 27.83 -17.87
C GLU A 549 -3.19 26.92 -16.65
N GLY A 550 -4.37 26.87 -16.01
CA GLY A 550 -4.62 26.02 -14.85
C GLY A 550 -4.44 24.53 -15.17
N TYR A 551 -4.89 24.07 -16.34
CA TYR A 551 -4.66 22.68 -16.76
C TYR A 551 -3.17 22.41 -17.06
N VAL A 552 -2.53 23.31 -17.82
CA VAL A 552 -1.12 23.16 -18.22
C VAL A 552 -0.19 23.10 -17.01
N GLN A 553 -0.40 23.97 -16.02
CA GLN A 553 0.47 24.05 -14.83
C GLN A 553 0.24 22.87 -13.87
N HIS A 554 -1.00 22.39 -13.73
CA HIS A 554 -1.35 21.39 -12.73
C HIS A 554 -1.36 19.94 -13.23
N VAL A 555 -1.44 19.73 -14.55
CA VAL A 555 -1.50 18.40 -15.18
C VAL A 555 -0.39 18.24 -16.19
N GLN A 556 -0.47 18.91 -17.35
CA GLN A 556 0.42 18.62 -18.48
C GLN A 556 1.91 18.79 -18.15
N ARG A 557 2.31 19.93 -17.59
CA ARG A 557 3.70 20.16 -17.18
C ARG A 557 4.11 19.24 -16.04
N VAL A 558 3.19 18.83 -15.16
CA VAL A 558 3.52 17.88 -14.10
C VAL A 558 3.87 16.52 -14.72
N GLU A 559 3.08 16.06 -15.68
CA GLU A 559 3.32 14.81 -16.41
C GLU A 559 4.62 14.86 -17.24
N GLU A 560 4.93 15.98 -17.89
CA GLU A 560 6.20 16.18 -18.63
C GLU A 560 7.45 16.07 -17.74
N HIS A 561 7.33 16.26 -16.42
CA HIS A 561 8.44 16.12 -15.47
C HIS A 561 8.45 14.77 -14.73
N LEU A 562 7.51 13.87 -15.03
CA LEU A 562 7.57 12.51 -14.53
C LEU A 562 8.71 11.74 -15.23
N PRO A 563 9.24 10.67 -14.60
CA PRO A 563 10.37 9.93 -15.17
C PRO A 563 10.01 9.29 -16.52
N GLU A 564 11.04 8.91 -17.31
CA GLU A 564 10.87 8.41 -18.69
C GLU A 564 10.01 7.14 -18.80
N ASP A 565 9.82 6.41 -17.71
CA ASP A 565 8.97 5.22 -17.63
C ASP A 565 7.48 5.53 -17.39
N TYR A 566 7.12 6.81 -17.23
CA TYR A 566 5.73 7.27 -17.22
C TYR A 566 5.15 7.33 -18.64
N THR A 567 4.25 6.40 -18.95
CA THR A 567 3.76 6.21 -20.32
C THR A 567 2.45 6.94 -20.65
N PHE A 568 1.77 7.52 -19.65
CA PHE A 568 0.40 8.03 -19.82
C PHE A 568 0.31 9.42 -20.44
N LEU A 569 1.42 10.18 -20.52
CA LEU A 569 1.47 11.45 -21.24
C LEU A 569 1.08 11.26 -22.72
N GLY A 570 1.62 10.21 -23.34
CA GLY A 570 1.19 9.70 -24.64
C GLY A 570 -0.07 8.85 -24.51
N HIS A 571 -1.22 9.49 -24.28
CA HIS A 571 -2.49 8.82 -24.05
C HIS A 571 -2.94 7.84 -25.16
N GLN A 572 -2.65 8.09 -26.44
CA GLN A 572 -2.91 7.16 -27.56
C GLN A 572 -2.00 5.94 -27.45
N LYS A 573 -0.71 6.15 -27.19
CA LYS A 573 0.22 5.05 -26.94
C LYS A 573 -0.22 4.20 -25.74
N ALA A 574 -0.56 4.85 -24.62
CA ALA A 574 -0.94 4.21 -23.37
C ALA A 574 -2.21 3.34 -23.48
N VAL A 575 -3.11 3.63 -24.43
CA VAL A 575 -4.30 2.80 -24.72
C VAL A 575 -4.12 1.81 -25.86
N GLY A 576 -2.89 1.66 -26.37
CA GLY A 576 -2.54 0.60 -27.30
C GLY A 576 -2.72 0.94 -28.78
N THR A 577 -2.82 2.21 -29.17
CA THR A 577 -2.90 2.61 -30.59
C THR A 577 -1.73 2.06 -31.40
N GLY A 578 -0.53 1.95 -30.81
CA GLY A 578 0.63 1.31 -31.46
C GLY A 578 0.50 -0.20 -31.64
N VAL A 579 -0.15 -0.88 -30.69
CA VAL A 579 -0.45 -2.32 -30.80
C VAL A 579 -1.44 -2.56 -31.95
N GLU A 580 -2.44 -1.70 -32.08
CA GLU A 580 -3.38 -1.74 -33.19
C GLU A 580 -2.66 -1.44 -34.52
N ALA A 581 -1.85 -0.38 -34.60
CA ALA A 581 -1.07 -0.06 -35.79
C ALA A 581 -0.19 -1.24 -36.25
N GLN A 582 0.51 -1.89 -35.31
CA GLN A 582 1.33 -3.08 -35.59
C GLN A 582 0.49 -4.26 -36.13
N LEU A 583 -0.76 -4.43 -35.67
CA LEU A 583 -1.67 -5.41 -36.24
C LEU A 583 -2.02 -5.08 -37.69
N TYR A 584 -2.34 -3.82 -38.00
CA TYR A 584 -2.62 -3.40 -39.37
C TYR A 584 -1.42 -3.62 -40.30
N ASP A 585 -0.22 -3.28 -39.86
CA ASP A 585 1.00 -3.49 -40.64
C ASP A 585 1.19 -4.96 -41.01
N ASN A 586 0.95 -5.85 -40.04
CA ASN A 586 1.05 -7.28 -40.23
C ASN A 586 -0.05 -7.86 -41.14
N LEU A 587 -1.26 -7.32 -41.10
CA LEU A 587 -2.39 -7.82 -41.90
C LEU A 587 -2.35 -7.31 -43.35
N PHE A 588 -1.94 -6.06 -43.56
CA PHE A 588 -2.06 -5.38 -44.85
C PHE A 588 -0.72 -5.12 -45.53
N ALA A 589 0.40 -5.51 -44.93
CA ALA A 589 1.76 -5.35 -45.47
C ALA A 589 2.06 -3.91 -45.94
N ARG A 590 1.48 -2.92 -45.26
CA ARG A 590 1.68 -1.48 -45.49
C ARG A 590 1.97 -0.81 -44.16
N GLN A 591 2.84 0.19 -44.15
CA GLN A 591 3.12 0.98 -42.95
C GLN A 591 1.89 1.82 -42.59
N SER A 592 1.38 1.64 -41.38
CA SER A 592 0.27 2.40 -40.82
C SER A 592 0.70 3.82 -40.49
N THR A 593 -0.12 4.79 -40.88
CA THR A 593 0.10 6.21 -40.53
C THR A 593 -0.55 6.60 -39.21
N ILE A 594 -1.26 5.68 -38.54
CA ILE A 594 -2.09 5.95 -37.34
C ILE A 594 -1.27 6.64 -36.24
N LEU A 595 -0.06 6.16 -35.95
CA LEU A 595 0.84 6.81 -34.98
C LEU A 595 1.71 7.90 -35.62
N ALA A 596 2.11 7.76 -36.88
CA ALA A 596 3.00 8.71 -37.55
C ALA A 596 2.36 10.09 -37.73
N GLU A 597 1.03 10.14 -37.87
CA GLU A 597 0.24 11.38 -37.95
C GLU A 597 -0.28 11.86 -36.59
N SER A 598 0.00 11.11 -35.51
CA SER A 598 -0.39 11.51 -34.16
C SER A 598 0.31 12.81 -33.74
N THR A 599 -0.42 13.67 -33.05
CA THR A 599 0.15 14.85 -32.39
C THR A 599 1.10 14.47 -31.25
N GLU A 600 1.11 13.21 -30.82
CA GLU A 600 1.99 12.70 -29.78
C GLU A 600 3.46 12.60 -30.18
N LYS A 601 3.82 12.81 -31.46
CA LYS A 601 5.21 12.93 -31.88
C LYS A 601 5.99 14.07 -31.20
N HIS A 602 5.29 14.93 -30.44
CA HIS A 602 5.83 16.03 -29.66
C HIS A 602 5.96 15.72 -28.16
N PHE A 603 5.53 14.53 -27.71
CA PHE A 603 5.66 14.06 -26.33
C PHE A 603 6.80 13.06 -26.17
#